data_AF-A0A553BRD2-F1
#
_entry.id   AF-A0A553BRD2-F1
#
_cell.length_a   1.000
_cell.length_b   1.000
_cell.length_c   1.000
_cell.angle_alpha   90.00
_cell.angle_beta   90.00
_cell.angle_gamma   90.00
#
_symmetry.space_group_name_H-M   'P 1'
#
loop_
_entity.id
_entity.type
_entity.pdbx_description
1 polymer ?
#
loop_
_entity_poly.entity_id
_entity_poly.type
_entity_poly.pdbx_seq_one_letter_code
_entity_poly.pdbx_strand_id
1 'polypeptide(L)'
;MRYWRVNNEKSQKHFAIETQEFYKFLQEISGGFFSNDTSDKYAILWGSVYVYDFLFEKELIDSKTYSEFIATSQELKGVLIANEPASLWEFNFVHKWQKPDGISEIEFETEAEIFNKSLTFAKHRFSDFKPMIASEMETIGELSVSILKGEAKIIEEQKNADERLNYLFGNSGASFVEKPIVKELHEKIGRNDPCHCGSGKKFKKCCLN
;
A
#
# COMPACT_ATOMS: atom_id res chain seq x y z
N MET A 1 10.66 3.65 -16.18
CA MET A 1 11.37 2.78 -17.16
C MET A 1 12.47 1.87 -16.59
N ARG A 2 12.91 2.00 -15.31
CA ARG A 2 14.00 1.15 -14.75
C ARG A 2 13.67 -0.35 -14.79
N TYR A 3 12.48 -0.74 -14.34
CA TYR A 3 12.00 -2.12 -14.40
C TYR A 3 12.07 -2.68 -15.82
N TRP A 4 11.48 -1.97 -16.79
CA TRP A 4 11.47 -2.40 -18.19
C TRP A 4 12.85 -2.56 -18.80
N ARG A 5 13.81 -1.68 -18.47
CA ARG A 5 15.20 -1.84 -18.93
C ARG A 5 15.80 -3.17 -18.45
N VAL A 6 15.69 -3.45 -17.16
CA VAL A 6 16.24 -4.68 -16.54
C VAL A 6 15.50 -5.93 -17.03
N ASN A 7 14.18 -5.85 -17.18
CA ASN A 7 13.36 -6.97 -17.60
C ASN A 7 13.57 -7.33 -19.09
N ASN A 8 13.71 -6.32 -19.95
CA ASN A 8 13.95 -6.52 -21.37
C ASN A 8 15.31 -7.19 -21.66
N GLU A 9 16.30 -7.03 -20.77
CA GLU A 9 17.58 -7.75 -20.85
C GLU A 9 17.43 -9.25 -20.55
N LYS A 10 16.41 -9.65 -19.79
CA LYS A 10 16.19 -11.05 -19.35
C LYS A 10 15.28 -11.86 -20.28
N SER A 11 14.20 -11.28 -20.80
CA SER A 11 13.07 -12.08 -21.37
C SER A 11 13.04 -12.18 -22.91
N GLN A 12 13.90 -11.45 -23.63
CA GLN A 12 13.85 -11.27 -25.10
C GLN A 12 12.52 -10.70 -25.65
N LYS A 13 11.49 -10.51 -24.82
CA LYS A 13 10.18 -9.94 -25.17
C LYS A 13 10.03 -8.57 -24.52
N HIS A 14 10.05 -7.54 -25.37
CA HIS A 14 9.95 -6.16 -24.94
C HIS A 14 8.62 -5.91 -24.18
N PHE A 15 8.68 -5.32 -22.99
CA PHE A 15 7.52 -5.00 -22.13
C PHE A 15 6.68 -6.19 -21.62
N ALA A 16 7.12 -7.44 -21.80
CA ALA A 16 6.49 -8.58 -21.14
C ALA A 16 6.61 -8.42 -19.61
N ILE A 17 5.55 -8.67 -18.86
CA ILE A 17 5.55 -8.50 -17.40
C ILE A 17 5.39 -9.84 -16.69
N GLU A 18 6.14 -10.03 -15.61
CA GLU A 18 5.93 -11.10 -14.65
C GLU A 18 5.48 -10.49 -13.31
N THR A 19 4.33 -10.92 -12.80
CA THR A 19 3.71 -10.32 -11.60
C THR A 19 4.65 -10.31 -10.40
N GLN A 20 5.36 -11.42 -10.14
CA GLN A 20 6.24 -11.53 -8.96
C GLN A 20 7.48 -10.64 -9.07
N GLU A 21 8.11 -10.56 -10.24
CA GLU A 21 9.26 -9.68 -10.46
C GLU A 21 8.84 -8.20 -10.39
N PHE A 22 7.66 -7.85 -10.90
CA PHE A 22 7.16 -6.48 -10.78
C PHE A 22 6.79 -6.13 -9.33
N TYR A 23 6.17 -7.06 -8.60
CA TYR A 23 5.90 -6.88 -7.17
C TYR A 23 7.19 -6.67 -6.36
N LYS A 24 8.21 -7.50 -6.61
CA LYS A 24 9.53 -7.35 -5.99
C LYS A 24 10.16 -6.01 -6.31
N PHE A 25 10.08 -5.55 -7.56
CA PHE A 25 10.55 -4.22 -7.94
C PHE A 25 9.85 -3.11 -7.17
N LEU A 26 8.52 -3.18 -7.00
CA LEU A 26 7.77 -2.21 -6.19
C LEU A 26 8.23 -2.23 -4.72
N GLN A 27 8.53 -3.41 -4.15
CA GLN A 27 9.06 -3.52 -2.79
C GLN A 27 10.48 -2.92 -2.66
N GLU A 28 11.35 -3.13 -3.64
CA GLU A 28 12.74 -2.66 -3.61
C GLU A 28 12.86 -1.14 -3.74
N ILE A 29 11.95 -0.48 -4.48
CA ILE A 29 11.95 0.98 -4.62
C ILE A 29 11.77 1.68 -3.27
N SER A 30 11.06 1.06 -2.33
CA SER A 30 10.84 1.65 -1.00
C SER A 30 11.99 1.54 0.00
N GLY A 31 13.20 1.20 -0.46
CA GLY A 31 14.35 0.83 0.38
C GLY A 31 15.43 1.89 0.57
N GLY A 32 15.14 3.19 0.42
CA GLY A 32 16.09 4.27 0.72
C GLY A 32 16.07 4.70 2.19
N PHE A 33 17.25 4.94 2.80
CA PHE A 33 17.50 5.18 4.24
C PHE A 33 16.71 6.33 4.92
N PHE A 34 15.83 7.07 4.24
CA PHE A 34 15.17 8.28 4.78
C PHE A 34 13.71 8.58 4.36
N SER A 35 12.94 7.74 3.67
CA SER A 35 11.56 8.13 3.30
C SER A 35 10.49 7.04 3.32
N ASN A 36 9.29 7.46 3.72
CA ASN A 36 8.00 6.77 3.55
C ASN A 36 7.67 6.64 2.04
N ASP A 37 8.42 5.82 1.30
CA ASP A 37 8.35 5.64 -0.16
C ASP A 37 7.12 4.85 -0.65
N THR A 38 6.05 4.75 0.16
CA THR A 38 4.81 4.07 -0.24
C THR A 38 4.13 4.80 -1.39
N SER A 39 4.19 6.13 -1.43
CA SER A 39 3.59 6.94 -2.51
C SER A 39 4.18 6.62 -3.89
N ASP A 40 5.47 6.30 -3.98
CA ASP A 40 6.13 5.89 -5.23
C ASP A 40 5.56 4.58 -5.78
N LYS A 41 5.21 3.62 -4.91
CA LYS A 41 4.57 2.36 -5.33
C LYS A 41 3.23 2.63 -6.00
N TYR A 42 2.41 3.47 -5.39
CA TYR A 42 1.11 3.85 -5.94
C TYR A 42 1.29 4.64 -7.25
N ALA A 43 2.18 5.62 -7.28
CA ALA A 43 2.46 6.39 -8.49
C ALA A 43 2.95 5.51 -9.64
N ILE A 44 3.83 4.55 -9.37
CA ILE A 44 4.38 3.64 -10.38
C ILE A 44 3.34 2.63 -10.85
N LEU A 45 2.60 1.99 -9.93
CA LEU A 45 1.64 0.94 -10.27
C LEU A 45 0.39 1.49 -10.97
N TRP A 46 -0.16 2.62 -10.52
CA TRP A 46 -1.29 3.26 -11.20
C TRP A 46 -0.82 3.97 -12.47
N GLY A 47 0.36 4.61 -12.43
CA GLY A 47 0.93 5.30 -13.57
C GLY A 47 1.34 4.38 -14.72
N SER A 48 1.72 3.13 -14.43
CA SER A 48 2.10 2.17 -15.47
C SER A 48 0.92 1.78 -16.37
N VAL A 49 -0.33 1.89 -15.90
CA VAL A 49 -1.51 1.66 -16.75
C VAL A 49 -1.52 2.60 -17.95
N TYR A 50 -1.28 3.90 -17.73
CA TYR A 50 -1.18 4.89 -18.79
C TYR A 50 -0.03 4.61 -19.77
N VAL A 51 1.09 4.07 -19.27
CA VAL A 51 2.20 3.68 -20.12
C VAL A 51 1.79 2.54 -21.03
N TYR A 52 1.07 1.55 -20.51
CA TYR A 52 0.61 0.41 -21.30
C TYR A 52 -0.51 0.78 -22.26
N ASP A 53 -1.41 1.68 -21.88
CA ASP A 53 -2.41 2.26 -22.78
C ASP A 53 -1.72 2.92 -23.97
N PHE A 54 -0.73 3.79 -23.71
CA PHE A 54 0.05 4.43 -24.77
C PHE A 54 0.78 3.43 -25.66
N LEU A 55 1.45 2.43 -25.07
CA LEU A 55 2.17 1.41 -25.85
C LEU A 55 1.22 0.60 -26.74
N PHE A 56 0.04 0.26 -26.23
CA PHE A 56 -0.98 -0.49 -26.97
C PHE A 56 -1.61 0.37 -28.07
N GLU A 57 -1.96 1.62 -27.78
CA GLU A 57 -2.50 2.59 -28.75
C GLU A 57 -1.53 2.84 -29.92
N LYS A 58 -0.22 2.83 -29.66
CA LYS A 58 0.83 2.99 -30.68
C LYS A 58 1.27 1.68 -31.32
N GLU A 59 0.56 0.58 -31.06
CA GLU A 59 0.85 -0.75 -31.62
C GLU A 59 2.29 -1.23 -31.32
N LEU A 60 2.87 -0.77 -30.20
CA LEU A 60 4.22 -1.15 -29.75
C LEU A 60 4.24 -2.44 -28.92
N ILE A 61 3.07 -2.87 -28.44
CA ILE A 61 2.83 -4.14 -27.76
C ILE A 61 1.59 -4.82 -28.33
N ASP A 62 1.54 -6.15 -28.28
CA ASP A 62 0.37 -6.90 -28.71
C ASP A 62 -0.74 -6.94 -27.63
N SER A 63 -1.95 -7.30 -28.05
CA SER A 63 -3.12 -7.40 -27.15
C SER A 63 -2.91 -8.36 -25.98
N LYS A 64 -2.10 -9.40 -26.19
CA LYS A 64 -1.77 -10.37 -25.13
C LYS A 64 -0.90 -9.73 -24.05
N THR A 65 0.17 -9.05 -24.44
CA THR A 65 1.09 -8.35 -23.54
C THR A 65 0.34 -7.26 -22.75
N TYR A 66 -0.55 -6.54 -23.42
CA TYR A 66 -1.40 -5.54 -22.79
C TYR A 66 -2.35 -6.16 -21.75
N SER A 67 -3.10 -7.21 -22.11
CA SER A 67 -4.04 -7.85 -21.19
C SER A 67 -3.36 -8.55 -20.02
N GLU A 68 -2.19 -9.16 -20.24
CA GLU A 68 -1.34 -9.71 -19.18
C GLU A 68 -0.93 -8.61 -18.19
N PHE A 69 -0.55 -7.43 -18.69
CA PHE A 69 -0.22 -6.29 -17.83
C PHE A 69 -1.42 -5.76 -17.06
N ILE A 70 -2.60 -5.60 -17.68
CA ILE A 70 -3.80 -5.14 -16.97
C ILE A 70 -4.13 -6.11 -15.82
N ALA A 71 -4.10 -7.42 -16.07
CA ALA A 71 -4.30 -8.43 -15.05
C ALA A 71 -3.26 -8.35 -13.92
N THR A 72 -1.97 -8.23 -14.24
CA THR A 72 -0.91 -8.03 -13.24
C THR A 72 -1.14 -6.75 -12.43
N SER A 73 -1.51 -5.64 -13.08
CA SER A 73 -1.73 -4.36 -12.41
C SER A 73 -2.87 -4.47 -11.40
N GLN A 74 -3.97 -5.11 -11.77
CA GLN A 74 -5.15 -5.30 -10.93
C GLN A 74 -4.86 -6.24 -9.75
N GLU A 75 -4.08 -7.30 -9.96
CA GLU A 75 -3.63 -8.18 -8.89
C GLU A 75 -2.83 -7.40 -7.83
N LEU A 76 -1.83 -6.63 -8.28
CA LEU A 76 -0.96 -5.88 -7.37
C LEU A 76 -1.68 -4.71 -6.70
N LYS A 77 -2.62 -4.04 -7.39
CA LYS A 77 -3.48 -3.02 -6.78
C LYS A 77 -4.24 -3.63 -5.61
N GLY A 78 -4.82 -4.82 -5.82
CA GLY A 78 -5.54 -5.56 -4.77
C GLY A 78 -4.68 -5.82 -3.53
N VAL A 79 -3.42 -6.24 -3.73
CA VAL A 79 -2.46 -6.42 -2.64
C VAL A 79 -2.20 -5.11 -1.88
N LEU A 80 -1.91 -4.02 -2.59
CA LEU A 80 -1.61 -2.73 -1.94
C LEU A 80 -2.82 -2.14 -1.21
N ILE A 81 -4.02 -2.23 -1.80
CA ILE A 81 -5.27 -1.77 -1.18
C ILE A 81 -5.56 -2.52 0.12
N ALA A 82 -5.33 -3.84 0.14
CA ALA A 82 -5.55 -4.67 1.33
C ALA A 82 -4.48 -4.46 2.42
N ASN A 83 -3.26 -4.04 2.06
CA ASN A 83 -2.12 -3.95 2.98
C ASN A 83 -2.23 -2.80 3.98
N GLU A 84 -2.57 -1.60 3.53
CA GLU A 84 -2.62 -0.40 4.37
C GLU A 84 -3.93 0.39 4.19
N PRO A 85 -5.07 -0.19 4.59
CA PRO A 85 -6.39 0.41 4.34
C PRO A 85 -6.58 1.80 4.96
N ALA A 86 -5.95 2.11 6.10
CA ALA A 86 -6.03 3.44 6.73
C ALA A 86 -5.27 4.54 5.98
N SER A 87 -4.35 4.20 5.09
CA SER A 87 -3.48 5.16 4.39
C SER A 87 -3.94 5.43 2.96
N LEU A 88 -5.00 4.76 2.46
CA LEU A 88 -5.38 4.84 1.04
C LEU A 88 -5.70 6.27 0.58
N TRP A 89 -6.30 7.08 1.45
CA TRP A 89 -6.66 8.46 1.15
C TRP A 89 -5.44 9.32 0.80
N GLU A 90 -4.26 9.01 1.34
CA GLU A 90 -3.00 9.70 1.05
C GLU A 90 -2.60 9.52 -0.41
N PHE A 91 -3.00 8.40 -1.02
CA PHE A 91 -2.68 8.04 -2.40
C PHE A 91 -3.78 8.39 -3.39
N ASN A 92 -4.86 9.04 -2.94
CA ASN A 92 -6.00 9.37 -3.79
C ASN A 92 -5.69 10.39 -4.91
N PHE A 93 -4.47 10.95 -4.91
CA PHE A 93 -3.99 11.79 -6.01
C PHE A 93 -3.94 11.04 -7.35
N VAL A 94 -3.82 9.70 -7.36
CA VAL A 94 -3.82 8.91 -8.61
C VAL A 94 -5.17 9.02 -9.36
N HIS A 95 -6.26 9.29 -8.63
CA HIS A 95 -7.59 9.53 -9.19
C HIS A 95 -7.83 11.00 -9.57
N LYS A 96 -6.81 11.87 -9.46
CA LYS A 96 -6.83 13.22 -10.06
C LYS A 96 -6.32 13.23 -11.49
N TRP A 97 -5.71 12.13 -11.94
CA TRP A 97 -5.36 11.91 -13.34
C TRP A 97 -6.61 11.57 -14.16
N GLN A 98 -6.52 11.70 -15.47
CA GLN A 98 -7.59 11.27 -16.39
C GLN A 98 -7.78 9.76 -16.28
N LYS A 99 -9.01 9.24 -16.36
CA LYS A 99 -9.23 7.78 -16.36
C LYS A 99 -8.39 7.09 -17.47
N PRO A 100 -7.59 6.04 -17.17
CA PRO A 100 -6.89 5.26 -18.19
C PRO A 100 -7.88 4.56 -19.14
N ASP A 101 -7.47 4.30 -20.38
CA ASP A 101 -8.32 3.67 -21.40
C ASP A 101 -8.60 2.20 -21.06
N GLY A 102 -7.61 1.51 -20.47
CA GLY A 102 -7.72 0.11 -20.05
C GLY A 102 -8.62 -0.17 -18.86
N ILE A 103 -9.09 0.86 -18.16
CA ILE A 103 -9.89 0.74 -16.93
C ILE A 103 -11.31 1.25 -17.16
N SER A 104 -12.30 0.50 -16.69
CA SER A 104 -13.70 0.90 -16.79
C SER A 104 -14.00 2.13 -15.93
N GLU A 105 -14.99 2.93 -16.34
CA GLU A 105 -15.43 4.10 -15.57
C GLU A 105 -15.93 3.69 -14.18
N ILE A 106 -16.71 2.60 -14.11
CA ILE A 106 -17.20 2.02 -12.86
C ILE A 106 -16.04 1.65 -11.92
N GLU A 107 -15.03 0.93 -12.41
CA GLU A 107 -13.87 0.55 -11.59
C GLU A 107 -13.12 1.78 -11.09
N PHE A 108 -12.83 2.74 -11.98
CA PHE A 108 -12.05 3.94 -11.64
C PHE A 108 -12.76 4.82 -10.59
N GLU A 109 -14.06 5.07 -10.75
CA GLU A 109 -14.83 5.88 -9.81
C GLU A 109 -15.01 5.17 -8.47
N THR A 110 -15.33 3.88 -8.50
CA THR A 110 -15.51 3.07 -7.29
C THR A 110 -14.19 2.94 -6.51
N GLU A 111 -13.07 2.78 -7.20
CA GLU A 111 -11.73 2.77 -6.59
C GLU A 111 -11.44 4.09 -5.86
N ALA A 112 -11.77 5.24 -6.48
CA ALA A 112 -11.60 6.55 -5.87
C ALA A 112 -12.49 6.74 -4.62
N GLU A 113 -13.69 6.16 -4.61
CA GLU A 113 -14.58 6.17 -3.44
C GLU A 113 -14.00 5.35 -2.27
N ILE A 114 -13.46 4.16 -2.55
CA ILE A 114 -12.76 3.34 -1.54
C ILE A 114 -11.63 4.15 -0.89
N PHE A 115 -10.81 4.82 -1.70
CA PHE A 115 -9.70 5.63 -1.21
C PHE A 115 -10.20 6.80 -0.35
N ASN A 116 -11.25 7.50 -0.78
CA ASN A 116 -11.85 8.59 0.00
C ASN A 116 -12.43 8.10 1.34
N LYS A 117 -13.10 6.95 1.38
CA LYS A 117 -13.68 6.39 2.61
C LYS A 117 -12.62 6.03 3.65
N SER A 118 -11.39 5.75 3.23
CA SER A 118 -10.30 5.50 4.18
C SER A 118 -9.89 6.73 5.01
N LEU A 119 -10.26 7.95 4.60
CA LEU A 119 -9.93 9.18 5.32
C LEU A 119 -10.42 9.17 6.77
N THR A 120 -11.57 8.54 7.02
CA THR A 120 -12.18 8.42 8.35
C THR A 120 -11.86 7.08 9.02
N PHE A 121 -11.10 6.21 8.37
CA PHE A 121 -10.77 4.88 8.85
C PHE A 121 -9.42 4.87 9.57
N ALA A 122 -9.44 4.52 10.86
CA ALA A 122 -8.25 4.60 11.72
C ALA A 122 -7.60 3.24 12.05
N LYS A 123 -8.18 2.11 11.58
CA LYS A 123 -7.67 0.77 11.91
C LYS A 123 -6.74 0.24 10.81
N HIS A 124 -5.93 -0.75 11.11
CA HIS A 124 -4.91 -1.25 10.17
C HIS A 124 -5.33 -2.47 9.35
N ARG A 125 -6.39 -3.19 9.74
CA ARG A 125 -6.77 -4.45 9.07
C ARG A 125 -7.83 -4.22 8.01
N PHE A 126 -7.67 -4.85 6.84
CA PHE A 126 -8.65 -4.78 5.78
C PHE A 126 -10.00 -5.40 6.19
N SER A 127 -9.99 -6.46 7.00
CA SER A 127 -11.21 -7.07 7.54
C SER A 127 -12.07 -6.10 8.37
N ASP A 128 -11.45 -5.11 9.01
CA ASP A 128 -12.13 -4.03 9.74
C ASP A 128 -12.64 -2.93 8.79
N PHE A 129 -12.02 -2.74 7.62
CA PHE A 129 -12.39 -1.75 6.61
C PHE A 129 -13.48 -2.24 5.67
N LYS A 130 -13.43 -3.52 5.29
CA LYS A 130 -14.32 -4.17 4.34
C LYS A 130 -15.82 -3.90 4.57
N PRO A 131 -16.36 -3.90 5.81
CA PRO A 131 -17.76 -3.55 6.03
C PRO A 131 -18.12 -2.11 5.67
N MET A 132 -17.16 -1.17 5.73
CA MET A 132 -17.38 0.24 5.35
C MET A 132 -17.45 0.45 3.84
N ILE A 133 -16.86 -0.47 3.08
CA ILE A 133 -16.78 -0.42 1.61
C ILE A 133 -17.57 -1.54 0.92
N ALA A 134 -18.57 -2.12 1.60
CA ALA A 134 -19.27 -3.31 1.13
C ALA A 134 -19.95 -3.09 -0.24
N SER A 135 -20.64 -1.95 -0.43
CA SER A 135 -21.26 -1.58 -1.71
C SER A 135 -20.25 -1.42 -2.84
N GLU A 136 -19.08 -0.84 -2.54
CA GLU A 136 -18.02 -0.63 -3.52
C GLU A 136 -17.37 -1.96 -3.90
N MET A 137 -17.19 -2.87 -2.93
CA MET A 137 -16.67 -4.22 -3.18
C MET A 137 -17.60 -5.06 -4.06
N GLU A 138 -18.91 -4.81 -4.05
CA GLU A 138 -19.87 -5.44 -4.97
C GLU A 138 -19.82 -4.82 -6.39
N THR A 139 -19.42 -3.55 -6.49
CA THR A 139 -19.51 -2.76 -7.73
C THR A 139 -18.20 -2.72 -8.52
N ILE A 140 -17.04 -2.73 -7.85
CA ILE A 140 -15.71 -2.52 -8.44
C ILE A 140 -15.21 -3.65 -9.35
N GLY A 141 -16.04 -4.66 -9.60
CA GLY A 141 -15.76 -5.73 -10.55
C GLY A 141 -14.61 -6.64 -10.12
N GLU A 142 -13.72 -6.98 -11.05
CA GLU A 142 -12.67 -7.96 -10.82
C GLU A 142 -11.60 -7.51 -9.80
N LEU A 143 -11.43 -6.20 -9.59
CA LEU A 143 -10.52 -5.67 -8.58
C LEU A 143 -10.93 -6.11 -7.16
N SER A 144 -12.23 -6.31 -6.89
CA SER A 144 -12.71 -6.84 -5.60
C SER A 144 -12.09 -8.21 -5.29
N VAL A 145 -11.98 -9.08 -6.30
CA VAL A 145 -11.40 -10.42 -6.18
C VAL A 145 -9.91 -10.31 -5.88
N SER A 146 -9.21 -9.41 -6.56
CA SER A 146 -7.78 -9.15 -6.31
C SER A 146 -7.53 -8.60 -4.91
N ILE A 147 -8.38 -7.71 -4.40
CA ILE A 147 -8.30 -7.18 -3.03
C ILE A 147 -8.45 -8.31 -2.00
N LEU A 148 -9.44 -9.19 -2.18
CA LEU A 148 -9.66 -10.33 -1.28
C LEU A 148 -8.51 -11.34 -1.31
N LYS A 149 -7.93 -11.59 -2.50
CA LYS A 149 -6.72 -12.41 -2.63
C LYS A 149 -5.53 -11.76 -1.93
N GLY A 150 -5.38 -10.44 -2.05
CA GLY A 150 -4.37 -9.65 -1.34
C GLY A 150 -4.49 -9.79 0.17
N GLU A 151 -5.70 -9.59 0.71
CA GLU A 151 -6.00 -9.79 2.14
C GLU A 151 -5.61 -11.20 2.61
N ALA A 152 -6.01 -12.23 1.87
CA ALA A 152 -5.69 -13.62 2.21
C ALA A 152 -4.17 -13.87 2.28
N LYS A 153 -3.42 -13.33 1.32
CA LYS A 153 -1.95 -13.43 1.29
C LYS A 153 -1.30 -12.75 2.50
N ILE A 154 -1.77 -11.55 2.87
CA ILE A 154 -1.27 -10.81 4.04
C ILE A 154 -1.53 -11.61 5.33
N ILE A 155 -2.73 -12.18 5.48
CA ILE A 155 -3.08 -13.01 6.64
C ILE A 155 -2.20 -14.26 6.72
N GLU A 156 -1.93 -14.91 5.58
CA GLU A 156 -1.04 -16.07 5.52
C GLU A 156 0.41 -15.72 5.89
N GLU A 157 0.93 -14.61 5.37
CA GLU A 157 2.28 -14.11 5.71
C GLU A 157 2.41 -13.78 7.21
N GLN A 158 1.39 -13.16 7.80
CA GLN A 158 1.35 -12.88 9.25
C GLN A 158 1.35 -14.15 10.08
N LYS A 159 0.50 -15.14 9.75
CA LYS A 159 0.48 -16.44 10.45
C LYS A 159 1.83 -17.15 10.37
N ASN A 160 2.43 -17.19 9.18
CA ASN A 160 3.74 -17.81 8.98
C ASN A 160 4.84 -17.10 9.77
N ALA A 161 4.77 -15.77 9.90
CA ALA A 161 5.70 -14.99 10.71
C ALA A 161 5.53 -15.29 12.21
N ASP A 162 4.29 -15.34 12.71
CA ASP A 162 3.97 -15.68 14.10
C ASP A 162 4.42 -17.10 14.46
N GLU A 163 4.20 -18.07 13.57
CA GLU A 163 4.67 -19.45 13.76
C GLU A 163 6.19 -19.54 13.83
N ARG A 164 6.90 -18.84 12.94
CA ARG A 164 8.37 -18.75 12.98
C ARG A 164 8.86 -18.09 14.26
N LEU A 165 8.18 -17.04 14.72
CA LEU A 165 8.50 -16.36 15.98
C LEU A 165 8.32 -17.31 17.17
N ASN A 166 7.20 -18.03 17.21
CA ASN A 166 6.91 -19.03 18.24
C ASN A 166 7.95 -20.16 18.26
N TYR A 167 8.42 -20.60 17.09
CA TYR A 167 9.49 -21.59 16.99
C TYR A 167 10.84 -21.06 17.49
N LEU A 168 11.21 -19.82 17.16
CA LEU A 168 12.49 -19.20 17.55
C LEU A 168 12.57 -18.85 19.04
N PHE A 169 11.46 -18.42 19.64
CA PHE A 169 11.41 -17.95 21.04
C PHE A 169 10.79 -18.97 22.01
N GLY A 170 10.48 -20.18 21.54
CA GLY A 170 10.16 -21.37 22.32
C GLY A 170 9.24 -21.10 23.51
N ASN A 171 7.94 -20.92 23.27
CA ASN A 171 6.83 -20.86 24.25
C ASN A 171 7.14 -20.19 25.62
N SER A 172 8.06 -19.24 25.65
CA SER A 172 8.33 -18.39 26.79
C SER A 172 7.29 -17.30 26.68
N GLY A 173 6.18 -17.42 27.39
CA GLY A 173 4.99 -16.56 27.32
C GLY A 173 5.23 -15.10 27.70
N ALA A 174 6.18 -14.43 27.07
CA ALA A 174 6.24 -12.98 26.99
C ALA A 174 5.29 -12.56 25.88
N SER A 175 4.01 -12.44 26.23
CA SER A 175 3.05 -11.72 25.42
C SER A 175 3.56 -10.30 25.25
N PHE A 176 4.22 -10.01 24.14
CA PHE A 176 4.37 -8.65 23.65
C PHE A 176 2.99 -8.24 23.17
N VAL A 177 2.12 -7.91 24.12
CA VAL A 177 1.00 -7.02 23.83
C VAL A 177 1.67 -5.74 23.34
N GLU A 178 1.70 -5.54 22.03
CA GLU A 178 1.91 -4.21 21.46
C GLU A 178 0.89 -3.31 22.13
N LYS A 179 1.34 -2.57 23.15
CA LYS A 179 0.56 -1.44 23.65
C LYS A 179 0.31 -0.58 22.41
N PRO A 180 -0.95 -0.21 22.12
CA PRO A 180 -1.20 0.67 21.00
C PRO A 180 -0.28 1.88 21.17
N ILE A 181 0.54 2.16 20.15
CA ILE A 181 1.25 3.42 20.07
C ILE A 181 0.15 4.45 19.81
N VAL A 182 -0.51 4.85 20.90
CA VAL A 182 -1.21 6.13 20.94
C VAL A 182 -0.08 7.11 20.67
N LYS A 183 -0.03 7.64 19.44
CA LYS A 183 0.62 8.93 19.21
C LYS A 183 -0.16 9.90 20.08
N GLU A 184 0.22 9.99 21.34
CA GLU A 184 -0.24 11.05 22.21
C GLU A 184 0.13 12.33 21.47
N LEU A 185 -0.91 13.04 21.04
CA LEU A 185 -0.87 14.43 20.58
C LEU A 185 -0.46 15.36 21.74
N HIS A 186 0.49 14.92 22.57
CA HIS A 186 1.23 15.81 23.44
C HIS A 186 2.34 16.36 22.55
N GLU A 187 2.15 17.60 22.11
CA GLU A 187 3.23 18.43 21.58
C GLU A 187 4.52 18.08 22.32
N LYS A 188 5.56 17.70 21.58
CA LYS A 188 6.86 17.34 22.14
C LYS A 188 7.41 18.57 22.88
N ILE A 189 7.04 18.74 24.15
CA ILE A 189 7.61 19.75 25.04
C ILE A 189 9.12 19.53 25.01
N GLY A 190 9.83 20.52 24.50
CA GLY A 190 11.27 20.46 24.38
C GLY A 190 11.88 20.33 25.77
N ARG A 191 12.98 19.57 25.90
CA ARG A 191 13.69 19.38 27.19
C ARG A 191 13.98 20.69 27.93
N ASN A 192 14.12 21.80 27.20
CA ASN A 192 14.44 23.10 27.75
C ASN A 192 13.22 24.02 27.98
N ASP A 193 12.02 23.61 27.60
CA ASP A 193 10.80 24.43 27.72
C ASP A 193 10.32 24.51 29.16
N PRO A 194 9.53 25.53 29.53
CA PRO A 194 8.92 25.63 30.85
C PRO A 194 8.08 24.39 31.15
N CYS A 195 8.25 23.84 32.36
CA CYS A 195 7.52 22.66 32.79
C CYS A 195 6.04 23.00 33.06
N HIS A 196 5.14 22.21 32.48
CA HIS A 196 3.69 22.39 32.61
C HIS A 196 3.13 22.14 34.03
N CYS A 197 3.94 21.66 34.99
CA CYS A 197 3.51 21.46 36.38
C CYS A 197 3.44 22.75 37.22
N GLY A 198 3.70 23.92 36.62
CA GLY A 198 3.64 25.22 37.30
C GLY A 198 4.83 25.53 38.20
N SER A 199 5.91 24.73 38.16
CA SER A 199 7.10 24.91 39.01
C SER A 199 8.02 26.07 38.59
N GLY A 200 7.81 26.66 37.42
CA GLY A 200 8.68 27.68 36.83
C GLY A 200 10.05 27.18 36.36
N LYS A 201 10.32 25.86 36.41
CA LYS A 201 11.60 25.24 36.00
C LYS A 201 11.51 24.68 34.57
N LYS A 202 12.66 24.48 33.91
CA LYS A 202 12.74 23.76 32.62
C LYS A 202 12.31 22.30 32.78
N PHE A 203 11.61 21.73 31.79
CA PHE A 203 11.05 20.38 31.82
C PHE A 203 12.09 19.32 32.22
N LYS A 204 13.31 19.36 31.65
CA LYS A 204 14.41 18.45 31.98
C LYS A 204 14.88 18.46 33.44
N LYS A 205 14.56 19.51 34.21
CA LYS A 205 14.98 19.67 35.61
C LYS A 205 13.83 19.43 36.60
N CYS A 206 12.65 19.10 36.11
CA CYS A 206 11.46 18.97 36.95
C CYS A 206 10.81 17.59 36.83
N CYS A 207 10.40 17.20 35.61
CA CYS A 207 9.61 15.99 35.37
C CYS A 207 10.36 14.89 34.60
N LEU A 208 11.64 15.13 34.31
CA LEU A 208 12.49 14.26 33.50
C LEU A 208 13.70 13.71 34.30
N ASN A 209 13.62 13.77 35.64
CA ASN A 209 14.61 13.18 36.53
C ASN A 209 14.42 11.67 36.60
#